data_AF-A0A972N361-F1
#
_entry.id   AF-A0A972N361-F1
#
_cell.length_a   1.000
_cell.length_b   1.000
_cell.length_c   1.000
_cell.angle_alpha   90.00
_cell.angle_beta   90.00
_cell.angle_gamma   90.00
#
_symmetry.space_group_name_H-M   'P 1'
#
loop_
_entity.id
_entity.type
_entity.pdbx_description
1 polymer ?
#
loop_
_entity_poly.entity_id
_entity_poly.type
_entity_poly.pdbx_seq_one_letter_code
_entity_poly.pdbx_strand_id
1 'polypeptide(L)'
;MIEDLIEKINLHRQRAKMALKELRQIDLDVDIFKDFEKIKVIDTFIYRFIKFQDMLGDKFFKVFLDELGEYKDNFSFIDVLDKLEKLEFIDDMEKFRRYRKLRNELTHEYPSNEEYILEGIREAILAFDDLEQVFEKMVDYYQKILRAKEK
;
A
#
# COMPACT_ATOMS: atom_id res chain seq x y z
N MET A 1 17.00 -10.53 -3.52
CA MET A 1 16.25 -10.96 -4.72
C MET A 1 14.81 -10.44 -4.59
N ILE A 2 14.00 -10.44 -5.64
CA ILE A 2 12.61 -9.90 -5.57
C ILE A 2 11.75 -10.69 -4.58
N GLU A 3 12.06 -11.97 -4.37
CA GLU A 3 11.41 -12.87 -3.40
C GLU A 3 11.59 -12.38 -1.96
N ASP A 4 12.81 -12.01 -1.55
CA ASP A 4 13.08 -11.44 -0.22
C ASP A 4 12.30 -10.13 0.01
N LEU A 5 12.08 -9.37 -1.06
CA LEU A 5 11.30 -8.15 -1.02
C LEU A 5 9.80 -8.46 -0.85
N ILE A 6 9.28 -9.43 -1.60
CA ILE A 6 7.90 -9.92 -1.48
C ILE A 6 7.63 -10.42 -0.07
N GLU A 7 8.54 -11.18 0.54
CA GLU A 7 8.39 -11.68 1.91
C GLU A 7 8.29 -10.53 2.93
N LYS A 8 9.17 -9.53 2.81
CA LYS A 8 9.14 -8.35 3.70
C LYS A 8 7.87 -7.52 3.51
N ILE A 9 7.41 -7.34 2.27
CA ILE A 9 6.14 -6.64 1.99
C ILE A 9 4.97 -7.41 2.60
N ASN A 10 4.97 -8.74 2.45
CA ASN A 10 3.96 -9.62 3.04
C ASN A 10 3.85 -9.48 4.55
N LEU A 11 4.98 -9.34 5.27
CA LEU A 11 4.98 -9.12 6.70
C LEU A 11 4.17 -7.88 7.10
N HIS A 12 4.37 -6.76 6.40
CA HIS A 12 3.64 -5.53 6.67
C HIS A 12 2.18 -5.61 6.23
N ARG A 13 1.93 -6.19 5.05
CA ARG A 13 0.60 -6.45 4.51
C ARG A 13 -0.27 -7.27 5.47
N GLN A 14 0.23 -8.42 5.94
CA GLN A 14 -0.52 -9.30 6.83
C GLN A 14 -0.84 -8.61 8.16
N ARG A 15 0.11 -7.88 8.74
CA ARG A 15 -0.11 -7.14 9.99
C ARG A 15 -1.10 -5.98 9.82
N ALA A 16 -1.04 -5.26 8.70
CA ALA A 16 -2.05 -4.26 8.35
C ALA A 16 -3.43 -4.90 8.20
N LYS A 17 -3.54 -6.04 7.51
CA LYS A 17 -4.79 -6.78 7.30
C LYS A 17 -5.42 -7.26 8.61
N MET A 18 -4.60 -7.70 9.58
CA MET A 18 -5.07 -8.08 10.92
C MET A 18 -5.69 -6.88 11.65
N ALA A 19 -4.98 -5.75 11.73
CA ALA A 19 -5.50 -4.54 12.35
C ALA A 19 -6.75 -4.01 11.61
N LEU A 20 -6.75 -4.07 10.28
CA LEU A 20 -7.89 -3.66 9.46
C LEU A 20 -9.14 -4.52 9.72
N LYS A 21 -8.97 -5.82 9.95
CA LYS A 21 -10.08 -6.72 10.30
C LYS A 21 -10.75 -6.28 11.60
N GLU A 22 -9.98 -5.82 12.59
CA GLU A 22 -10.50 -5.27 13.84
C GLU A 22 -11.13 -3.88 13.60
N LEU A 23 -10.50 -2.99 12.84
CA LEU A 23 -11.07 -1.67 12.49
C LEU A 23 -12.43 -1.77 11.81
N ARG A 24 -12.62 -2.73 10.91
CA ARG A 24 -13.90 -2.95 10.21
C ARG A 24 -15.03 -3.42 11.11
N GLN A 25 -14.74 -3.85 12.35
CA GLN A 25 -15.75 -4.22 13.35
C GLN A 25 -16.09 -3.05 14.28
N ILE A 26 -15.37 -1.94 14.17
CA ILE A 26 -15.54 -0.73 14.97
C ILE A 26 -16.34 0.28 14.14
N ASP A 27 -17.25 1.01 14.77
CA ASP A 27 -17.87 2.18 14.14
C ASP A 27 -16.83 3.31 14.07
N LEU A 28 -16.48 3.72 12.86
CA LEU A 28 -15.45 4.74 12.61
C LEU A 28 -16.08 6.12 12.68
N ASP A 29 -16.26 6.63 13.89
CA ASP A 29 -16.67 8.01 14.21
C ASP A 29 -15.60 8.73 15.05
N VAL A 30 -15.86 9.97 15.46
CA VAL A 30 -14.92 10.73 16.30
C VAL A 30 -14.77 10.16 17.72
N ASP A 31 -15.73 9.35 18.19
CA ASP A 31 -15.65 8.75 19.52
C ASP A 31 -14.60 7.64 19.60
N ILE A 32 -14.06 7.15 18.47
CA ILE A 32 -12.94 6.20 18.47
C ILE A 32 -11.70 6.74 19.18
N PHE A 33 -11.51 8.07 19.19
CA PHE A 33 -10.38 8.73 19.86
C PHE A 33 -10.55 8.83 21.39
N LYS A 34 -11.67 8.36 21.93
CA LYS A 34 -11.91 8.26 23.39
C LYS A 34 -11.53 6.90 23.96
N ASP A 35 -11.30 5.90 23.11
CA ASP A 35 -10.99 4.53 23.51
C ASP A 35 -9.55 4.18 23.10
N PHE A 36 -8.69 4.04 24.10
CA PHE A 36 -7.27 3.79 23.89
C PHE A 36 -7.00 2.45 23.17
N GLU A 37 -7.85 1.43 23.32
CA GLU A 37 -7.68 0.18 22.58
C GLU A 37 -7.99 0.38 21.09
N LYS A 38 -9.01 1.17 20.75
CA LYS A 38 -9.30 1.53 19.34
C LYS A 38 -8.16 2.34 18.73
N ILE A 39 -7.61 3.31 19.47
CA ILE A 39 -6.46 4.11 19.03
C ILE A 39 -5.27 3.20 18.69
N LYS A 40 -4.93 2.23 19.55
CA LYS A 40 -3.83 1.28 19.26
C LYS A 40 -4.04 0.50 17.97
N VAL A 41 -5.28 0.11 17.68
CA VAL A 41 -5.61 -0.61 16.43
C VAL A 41 -5.41 0.31 15.24
N ILE A 42 -5.86 1.57 15.31
CA ILE A 42 -5.65 2.58 14.27
C ILE A 42 -4.16 2.82 14.03
N ASP A 43 -3.40 3.11 15.08
CA ASP A 43 -1.95 3.36 15.00
C ASP A 43 -1.21 2.16 14.39
N THR A 44 -1.61 0.95 14.79
CA THR A 44 -1.06 -0.28 14.23
C THR A 44 -1.37 -0.38 12.75
N PHE A 45 -2.61 -0.13 12.33
CA PHE A 45 -2.99 -0.15 10.93
C PHE A 45 -2.22 0.90 10.12
N ILE A 46 -2.26 2.17 10.52
CA ILE A 46 -1.62 3.28 9.82
C ILE A 46 -0.11 3.04 9.68
N TYR A 47 0.56 2.66 10.77
CA TYR A 47 1.99 2.34 10.71
C TYR A 47 2.30 1.22 9.71
N ARG A 48 1.50 0.14 9.70
CA ARG A 48 1.72 -1.00 8.81
C ARG A 48 1.36 -0.66 7.36
N PHE A 49 0.30 0.11 7.14
CA PHE A 49 -0.10 0.64 5.84
C PHE A 49 1.01 1.49 5.22
N ILE A 50 1.56 2.46 5.96
CA ILE A 50 2.64 3.33 5.49
C ILE A 50 3.85 2.48 5.08
N LYS A 51 4.27 1.53 5.93
CA LYS A 51 5.40 0.64 5.61
C LYS A 51 5.11 -0.25 4.39
N PHE A 52 3.90 -0.77 4.26
CA PHE A 52 3.49 -1.55 3.09
C PHE A 52 3.56 -0.71 1.81
N GLN A 53 2.95 0.49 1.82
CA GLN A 53 2.94 1.39 0.67
C GLN A 53 4.36 1.85 0.29
N ASP A 54 5.20 2.21 1.26
CA ASP A 54 6.58 2.64 1.00
C ASP A 54 7.37 1.54 0.29
N MET A 55 7.32 0.32 0.80
CA MET A 55 8.03 -0.80 0.19
C MET A 55 7.48 -1.14 -1.20
N LEU A 56 6.16 -1.02 -1.38
CA LEU A 56 5.50 -1.27 -2.64
C LEU A 56 5.89 -0.23 -3.70
N GLY A 57 5.70 1.05 -3.39
CA GLY A 57 5.87 2.16 -4.31
C GLY A 57 7.32 2.57 -4.56
N ASP A 58 8.18 2.54 -3.54
CA ASP A 58 9.56 3.02 -3.68
C ASP A 58 10.49 1.93 -4.23
N LYS A 59 10.15 0.65 -4.05
CA LYS A 59 11.02 -0.47 -4.39
C LYS A 59 10.36 -1.54 -5.25
N PHE A 60 9.26 -2.14 -4.81
CA PHE A 60 8.69 -3.32 -5.49
C PHE A 60 8.30 -3.02 -6.92
N PHE A 61 7.61 -1.91 -7.18
CA PHE A 61 7.21 -1.54 -8.54
C PHE A 61 8.40 -1.44 -9.50
N LYS A 62 9.52 -0.86 -9.04
CA LYS A 62 10.74 -0.73 -9.85
C LYS A 62 11.36 -2.10 -10.12
N VAL A 63 11.57 -2.90 -9.06
CA VAL A 63 12.17 -4.23 -9.18
C VAL A 63 11.30 -5.15 -10.03
N PHE A 64 9.97 -5.08 -9.88
CA PHE A 64 9.05 -5.85 -10.70
C PHE A 64 9.16 -5.48 -12.18
N LEU A 65 9.17 -4.18 -12.52
CA LEU A 65 9.35 -3.74 -13.90
C LEU A 65 10.73 -4.16 -14.46
N ASP A 66 11.76 -4.18 -13.62
CA ASP A 66 13.11 -4.62 -13.99
C ASP A 66 13.16 -6.10 -14.34
N GLU A 67 12.49 -6.96 -13.55
CA GLU A 67 12.32 -8.38 -13.86
C GLU A 67 11.58 -8.64 -15.18
N LEU A 68 10.76 -7.69 -15.63
CA LEU A 68 10.08 -7.73 -16.94
C LEU A 68 10.92 -7.10 -18.07
N GLY A 69 12.06 -6.47 -17.77
CA GLY A 69 12.86 -5.72 -18.74
C GLY A 69 12.23 -4.38 -19.15
N GLU A 70 11.29 -3.86 -18.36
CA GLU A 70 10.51 -2.65 -18.65
C GLU A 70 10.95 -1.43 -17.82
N TYR A 71 11.86 -1.62 -16.86
CA TYR A 71 12.41 -0.55 -16.03
C TYR A 71 13.61 0.14 -16.67
N LYS A 72 13.79 1.43 -16.37
CA LYS A 72 15.01 2.19 -16.67
C LYS A 72 15.42 2.99 -15.44
N ASP A 73 16.74 3.10 -15.21
CA ASP A 73 17.30 3.74 -14.00
C ASP A 73 16.89 5.21 -13.82
N ASN A 74 16.50 5.89 -14.90
CA ASN A 74 16.07 7.29 -14.87
C ASN A 74 14.56 7.47 -14.65
N PHE A 75 13.80 6.40 -14.43
CA PHE A 75 12.35 6.49 -14.20
C PHE A 75 12.06 7.22 -12.88
N SER A 76 11.26 8.28 -12.99
CA SER A 76 10.60 8.89 -11.84
C SER A 76 9.48 7.98 -11.32
N PHE A 77 8.92 8.30 -10.16
CA PHE A 77 7.75 7.57 -9.66
C PHE A 77 6.55 7.67 -10.64
N ILE A 78 6.41 8.79 -11.34
CA ILE A 78 5.35 8.98 -12.34
C ILE A 78 5.56 8.05 -13.52
N ASP A 79 6.80 7.93 -14.02
CA ASP A 79 7.12 7.02 -15.13
C ASP A 79 6.87 5.55 -14.75
N VAL A 80 7.17 5.18 -13.51
CA VAL A 80 6.86 3.84 -12.98
C VAL A 80 5.34 3.58 -12.98
N LEU A 81 4.53 4.53 -12.52
CA LEU A 81 3.07 4.38 -12.51
C LEU A 81 2.49 4.33 -13.92
N ASP A 82 2.90 5.23 -14.82
CA ASP A 82 2.50 5.21 -16.24
C ASP A 82 2.82 3.86 -16.89
N LYS A 83 3.97 3.29 -16.57
CA LYS A 83 4.36 1.98 -17.10
C LYS A 83 3.50 0.85 -16.54
N LEU A 84 3.20 0.86 -15.23
CA LEU A 84 2.30 -0.12 -14.62
C LEU A 84 0.89 -0.03 -15.17
N GLU A 85 0.40 1.17 -15.45
CA GLU A 85 -0.93 1.40 -16.03
C GLU A 85 -1.01 0.87 -17.47
N LYS A 86 0.01 1.16 -18.31
CA LYS A 86 0.11 0.62 -19.67
C LYS A 86 0.23 -0.91 -19.72
N LEU A 87 0.77 -1.51 -18.68
CA LEU A 87 0.83 -2.97 -18.48
C LEU A 87 -0.41 -3.51 -17.77
N GLU A 88 -1.42 -2.68 -17.54
CA GLU A 88 -2.70 -3.00 -16.91
C GLU A 88 -2.56 -3.54 -15.47
N PHE A 89 -1.46 -3.28 -14.76
CA PHE A 89 -1.32 -3.66 -13.35
C PHE A 89 -2.06 -2.72 -12.41
N ILE A 90 -2.21 -1.46 -12.80
CA ILE A 90 -3.01 -0.45 -12.11
C ILE A 90 -4.01 0.17 -13.10
N ASP A 91 -5.15 0.64 -12.60
CA ASP A 91 -6.22 1.16 -13.46
C ASP A 91 -6.19 2.69 -13.63
N ASP A 92 -5.60 3.42 -12.67
CA ASP A 92 -5.53 4.89 -12.66
C ASP A 92 -4.27 5.36 -11.94
N MET A 93 -3.26 5.84 -12.67
CA MET A 93 -2.03 6.36 -12.08
C MET A 93 -2.26 7.53 -11.13
N GLU A 94 -3.27 8.38 -11.36
CA GLU A 94 -3.58 9.51 -10.48
C GLU A 94 -4.11 9.03 -9.12
N LYS A 95 -4.80 7.88 -9.08
CA LYS A 95 -5.21 7.23 -7.82
C LYS A 95 -4.00 6.87 -6.95
N PHE A 96 -2.96 6.29 -7.55
CA PHE A 96 -1.74 5.92 -6.84
C PHE A 96 -0.92 7.14 -6.41
N ARG A 97 -0.96 8.23 -7.18
CA ARG A 97 -0.38 9.52 -6.76
C ARG A 97 -1.09 10.09 -5.53
N ARG A 98 -2.43 10.03 -5.50
CA ARG A 98 -3.22 10.43 -4.32
C ARG A 98 -2.86 9.60 -3.10
N TYR A 99 -2.69 8.29 -3.24
CA TYR A 99 -2.29 7.40 -2.13
C TYR A 99 -0.93 7.75 -1.54
N ARG A 100 0.03 8.15 -2.37
CA ARG A 100 1.34 8.64 -1.91
C ARG A 100 1.22 9.97 -1.15
N LYS A 101 0.30 10.86 -1.56
CA LYS A 101 0.02 12.13 -0.86
C LYS A 101 -0.63 11.87 0.50
N LEU A 102 -1.66 11.02 0.53
CA LEU A 102 -2.33 10.59 1.76
C LEU A 102 -1.34 10.03 2.78
N ARG A 103 -0.41 9.17 2.35
CA ARG A 103 0.64 8.65 3.23
C ARG A 103 1.47 9.77 3.86
N ASN A 104 1.81 10.82 3.11
CA ASN A 104 2.55 11.96 3.68
C ASN A 104 1.70 12.70 4.70
N GLU A 105 0.41 12.88 4.45
CA GLU A 105 -0.51 13.53 5.38
C GLU A 105 -0.65 12.73 6.67
N LEU A 106 -0.77 11.40 6.59
CA LEU A 106 -0.87 10.51 7.76
C LEU A 106 0.40 10.43 8.62
N THR A 107 1.56 10.83 8.08
CA THR A 107 2.80 10.93 8.88
C THR A 107 2.88 12.21 9.72
N HIS A 108 2.03 13.20 9.44
CA HIS A 108 1.98 14.42 10.24
C HIS A 108 0.98 14.21 11.38
N GLU A 109 1.45 14.30 12.62
CA GLU A 109 0.57 14.34 13.79
C GLU A 109 -0.19 15.66 13.78
N TYR A 110 -1.48 15.64 13.44
CA TYR A 110 -2.36 16.82 13.48
C TYR A 110 -3.21 16.80 14.77
N PRO A 111 -2.77 17.41 15.87
CA PRO A 111 -3.45 17.28 17.16
C PRO A 111 -4.82 17.99 17.26
N SER A 112 -5.31 18.67 16.22
CA SER A 112 -6.42 19.64 16.35
C SER A 112 -7.61 19.45 15.41
N ASN A 113 -7.71 18.34 14.66
CA ASN A 113 -8.93 18.04 13.90
C ASN A 113 -9.19 16.53 13.76
N GLU A 114 -9.95 15.97 14.70
CA GLU A 114 -10.34 14.55 14.74
C GLU A 114 -11.13 14.10 13.49
N GLU A 115 -11.98 14.96 12.93
CA GLU A 115 -12.74 14.65 11.70
C GLU A 115 -11.80 14.48 10.49
N TYR A 116 -10.81 15.36 10.37
CA TYR A 116 -9.81 15.28 9.31
C TYR A 116 -8.95 14.02 9.42
N ILE A 117 -8.54 13.65 10.64
CA ILE A 117 -7.82 12.40 10.89
C ILE A 117 -8.70 11.20 10.51
N LEU A 118 -9.96 11.21 10.91
CA LEU A 118 -10.92 10.15 10.61
C LEU A 118 -11.12 9.96 9.11
N GLU A 119 -11.23 11.05 8.35
CA GLU A 119 -11.29 11.01 6.89
C GLU A 119 -10.02 10.38 6.30
N GLY A 120 -8.84 10.82 6.75
CA GLY A 120 -7.56 10.22 6.35
C GLY A 120 -7.47 8.71 6.66
N ILE A 121 -8.00 8.26 7.80
CA ILE A 121 -8.05 6.83 8.15
C ILE A 121 -8.96 6.07 7.17
N ARG A 122 -10.15 6.61 6.86
CA ARG A 122 -11.08 6.00 5.90
C ARG A 122 -10.46 5.91 4.51
N GLU A 123 -9.79 6.96 4.06
CA GLU A 123 -9.04 6.94 2.81
C GLU A 123 -7.91 5.91 2.83
N ALA A 124 -7.20 5.77 3.95
CA ALA A 124 -6.11 4.79 4.10
C ALA A 124 -6.62 3.35 4.00
N ILE A 125 -7.81 3.07 4.53
CA ILE A 125 -8.47 1.77 4.40
C ILE A 125 -8.73 1.44 2.93
N LEU A 126 -9.33 2.37 2.18
CA LEU A 126 -9.61 2.19 0.75
C LEU A 126 -8.31 2.03 -0.06
N ALA A 127 -7.31 2.88 0.23
CA ALA A 127 -6.01 2.80 -0.41
C ALA A 127 -5.31 1.47 -0.14
N PHE A 128 -5.40 0.94 1.08
CA PHE A 128 -4.83 -0.35 1.43
C PHE A 128 -5.45 -1.49 0.61
N ASP A 129 -6.78 -1.53 0.48
CA ASP A 129 -7.48 -2.57 -0.28
C ASP A 129 -7.05 -2.57 -1.76
N ASP A 130 -6.90 -1.40 -2.36
CA ASP A 130 -6.43 -1.29 -3.74
C ASP A 130 -4.97 -1.69 -3.91
N LEU A 131 -4.09 -1.22 -3.03
CA LEU A 131 -2.66 -1.55 -3.06
C LEU A 131 -2.41 -3.03 -2.78
N GLU A 132 -3.21 -3.66 -1.92
CA GLU A 132 -3.18 -5.10 -1.67
C GLU A 132 -3.53 -5.88 -2.95
N GLN A 133 -4.62 -5.52 -3.64
CA GLN A 133 -5.03 -6.18 -4.87
C GLN A 133 -3.97 -6.06 -5.97
N VAL A 134 -3.40 -4.88 -6.16
CA VAL A 134 -2.31 -4.67 -7.14
C VAL A 134 -1.09 -5.50 -6.79
N PHE A 135 -0.69 -5.51 -5.52
CA PHE A 135 0.44 -6.32 -5.08
C PHE A 135 0.21 -7.81 -5.34
N GLU A 136 -0.97 -8.34 -5.01
CA GLU A 136 -1.33 -9.75 -5.27
C GLU A 136 -1.30 -10.07 -6.76
N LYS A 137 -1.92 -9.23 -7.60
CA LYS A 137 -1.93 -9.38 -9.06
C LYS A 137 -0.51 -9.45 -9.64
N MET A 138 0.38 -8.57 -9.18
CA MET A 138 1.77 -8.53 -9.63
C MET A 138 2.57 -9.75 -9.16
N VAL A 139 2.40 -10.18 -7.90
CA VAL A 139 3.06 -11.38 -7.37
C VAL A 139 2.61 -12.63 -8.13
N ASP A 140 1.31 -12.78 -8.38
CA ASP A 140 0.78 -13.91 -9.15
C ASP A 140 1.32 -13.95 -10.58
N TYR A 141 1.42 -12.77 -11.21
CA TYR A 141 2.01 -12.64 -12.54
C TYR A 141 3.50 -13.04 -12.55
N TYR A 142 4.28 -12.54 -11.58
CA TYR A 142 5.68 -12.88 -11.44
C TYR A 142 5.90 -14.39 -11.27
N GLN A 143 5.11 -15.04 -10.40
CA GLN A 143 5.18 -16.49 -10.19
C GLN A 143 4.86 -17.29 -11.47
N LYS A 144 3.92 -16.82 -12.30
CA LYS A 144 3.61 -17.46 -13.58
C LYS A 144 4.80 -17.39 -14.54
N ILE A 145 5.52 -16.26 -14.58
CA ILE A 145 6.72 -16.10 -15.41
C ILE A 145 7.83 -17.06 -14.95
N LEU A 146 8.10 -17.15 -13.65
CA LEU A 146 9.12 -18.06 -13.12
C LEU A 146 8.85 -19.52 -13.53
N ARG A 147 7.62 -20.00 -13.32
CA ARG A 147 7.21 -21.36 -13.70
C ARG A 147 7.31 -21.64 -15.20
N ALA A 148 7.22 -20.62 -16.04
CA ALA A 148 7.37 -20.76 -17.48
C ALA A 148 8.86 -20.85 -17.90
N LYS A 149 9.77 -20.22 -17.15
CA LYS A 149 11.22 -20.27 -17.40
C LYS A 149 11.87 -21.59 -16.93
N GLU A 150 11.25 -22.28 -15.99
CA GLU A 150 11.71 -23.58 -15.46
C GLU A 150 11.33 -24.79 -16.34
N LYS A 151 10.51 -24.58 -17.38
CA LYS A 151 10.09 -25.60 -18.35
C LYS A 151 10.89 -25.51 -19.64
#